data_AF-A0A8T0RPT8-F1
#
_entry.id   AF-A0A8T0RPT8-F1
#
_cell.length_a   1.000
_cell.length_b   1.000
_cell.length_c   1.000
_cell.angle_alpha   90.00
_cell.angle_beta   90.00
_cell.angle_gamma   90.00
#
_symmetry.space_group_name_H-M   'P 1'
#
loop_
_entity.id
_entity.type
_entity.pdbx_description
1 polymer ?
#
loop_
_entity_poly.entity_id
_entity_poly.type
_entity_poly.pdbx_seq_one_letter_code
_entity_poly.pdbx_strand_id
1 'polypeptide(L)'
;MGSPSYRLAAAITIPSTGEFLVVRQPRPPSPPAEEGEDYRRFVDSDLYDLPSAPLEPVAGEPRSEVAIAGADSVAGLDLSRFDVSAALDQIFDRFGLPEGMRGEWRLLKYVEEAEFGPDAGVKTVFLIGSLLSKLDALPESCKWMTKECALGLLSEAKPGSDRIGQYAYIGLLNSELSSNSTAVPALPSQEYPPGITLVPMKSKTLQPFRTTNLVVVRATNASGGSTCSDFFACGDALLLDPGCSSQVHAELADLVDSLPKKLLVLVTHHHHDHIEGLSVVQRCNPDAVLLTHENTMNRIGKGNWQIHYTAVTGGEKICIGDQELQVIYAPGHTDGHVGLLHVNTNTLIVGDHCVGHGSATLDSRSGGNMKDYFETTYKFLDLSPHVIIPMHGRINLWPKHMLCGYLRNRRSREASILKTIENGAQTLFEVVSKTYSDVDRKLWIPASFNVRLHVDHLNSQHKLPKDFSLENFKASCGVHFIFRWAVAYVQSNSSPAILAASALAGGLAIACALSRSRGKQS
;
A
#
# COMPACT_ATOMS: atom_id res chain seq x y z
N MET A 1 6.67 -16.32 10.16
CA MET A 1 6.89 -15.49 8.96
C MET A 1 7.38 -16.42 7.87
N GLY A 2 6.92 -16.24 6.63
CA GLY A 2 7.45 -17.04 5.52
C GLY A 2 8.93 -16.77 5.30
N SER A 3 9.62 -17.65 4.57
CA SER A 3 10.95 -17.35 4.05
C SER A 3 10.84 -16.29 2.94
N PRO A 4 11.87 -15.44 2.74
CA PRO A 4 11.89 -14.52 1.61
C PRO A 4 11.77 -15.31 0.31
N SER A 5 11.01 -14.76 -0.64
CA SER A 5 10.93 -15.32 -1.98
C SER A 5 12.11 -14.84 -2.83
N TYR A 6 12.57 -15.67 -3.75
CA TYR A 6 13.64 -15.32 -4.68
C TYR A 6 13.07 -15.17 -6.09
N ARG A 7 13.60 -14.21 -6.85
CA ARG A 7 13.24 -14.00 -8.25
C ARG A 7 14.49 -13.79 -9.09
N LEU A 8 14.41 -14.20 -10.34
CA LEU A 8 15.41 -13.92 -11.36
C LEU A 8 14.81 -12.96 -12.38
N ALA A 9 15.53 -11.87 -12.66
CA ALA A 9 15.21 -10.93 -13.73
C ALA A 9 16.35 -10.94 -14.76
N ALA A 10 16.00 -11.10 -16.04
CA ALA A 10 16.97 -11.22 -17.12
C ALA A 10 17.05 -9.93 -17.95
N ALA A 11 18.20 -9.27 -17.91
CA ALA A 11 18.54 -8.16 -18.79
C ALA A 11 19.19 -8.71 -20.07
N ILE A 12 18.44 -8.70 -21.18
CA ILE A 12 18.96 -9.13 -22.48
C ILE A 12 19.29 -7.88 -23.29
N THR A 13 20.56 -7.69 -23.66
CA THR A 13 21.05 -6.45 -24.28
C THR A 13 21.67 -6.67 -25.66
N ILE A 14 21.73 -5.60 -26.45
CA ILE A 14 22.45 -5.55 -27.73
C ILE A 14 23.51 -4.45 -27.62
N PRO A 15 24.77 -4.81 -27.32
CA PRO A 15 25.82 -3.83 -27.08
C PRO A 15 26.08 -2.87 -28.24
N SER A 16 25.89 -3.33 -29.49
CA SER A 16 26.11 -2.52 -30.69
C SER A 16 25.11 -1.37 -30.85
N THR A 17 23.90 -1.51 -30.30
CA THR A 17 22.84 -0.48 -30.39
C THR A 17 22.52 0.17 -29.05
N GLY A 18 23.01 -0.38 -27.93
CA GLY A 18 22.68 0.09 -26.58
C GLY A 18 21.26 -0.24 -26.12
N GLU A 19 20.56 -1.11 -26.85
CA GLU A 19 19.19 -1.50 -26.53
C GLU A 19 19.13 -2.69 -25.58
N PHE A 20 18.00 -2.81 -24.90
CA PHE A 20 17.65 -3.96 -24.07
C PHE A 20 16.21 -4.40 -24.32
N LEU A 21 15.95 -5.69 -24.05
CA LEU A 21 14.65 -6.30 -24.21
C LEU A 21 13.75 -5.97 -23.01
N VAL A 22 12.54 -5.51 -23.31
CA VAL A 22 11.45 -5.44 -22.33
C VAL A 22 10.26 -6.26 -22.81
N VAL A 23 9.52 -6.82 -21.85
CA VAL A 23 8.34 -7.64 -22.10
C VAL A 23 7.12 -7.05 -21.40
N ARG A 24 5.99 -7.06 -22.09
CA ARG A 24 4.70 -6.61 -21.57
C ARG A 24 4.27 -7.56 -20.47
N GLN A 25 4.15 -7.03 -19.26
CA GLN A 25 3.70 -7.76 -18.09
C GLN A 25 2.21 -8.08 -18.23
N PRO A 26 1.78 -9.31 -17.88
CA PRO A 26 0.38 -9.65 -17.91
C PRO A 26 -0.39 -8.83 -16.87
N ARG A 27 -1.51 -8.26 -17.30
CA ARG A 27 -2.43 -7.57 -16.39
C ARG A 27 -3.00 -8.57 -15.38
N PRO A 28 -3.30 -8.13 -14.15
CA PRO A 28 -4.11 -8.92 -13.24
C PRO A 28 -5.45 -9.30 -13.89
N PRO A 29 -5.99 -10.49 -13.57
CA PRO A 29 -7.25 -10.95 -14.16
C PRO A 29 -8.39 -9.95 -13.86
N SER A 30 -9.19 -9.68 -14.89
CA SER A 30 -10.37 -8.83 -14.74
C SER A 30 -11.45 -9.54 -13.91
N PRO A 31 -12.27 -8.79 -13.14
CA PRO A 31 -13.44 -9.34 -12.47
C PRO A 31 -14.41 -10.06 -13.42
N PRO A 32 -15.22 -11.01 -12.91
CA PRO A 32 -16.33 -11.62 -13.64
C PRO A 32 -17.27 -10.56 -14.24
N ALA A 33 -17.91 -10.88 -15.37
CA ALA A 33 -18.73 -9.93 -16.12
C ALA A 33 -19.98 -9.41 -15.40
N GLU A 34 -20.47 -10.17 -14.43
CA GLU A 34 -21.71 -9.89 -13.71
C GLU A 34 -21.54 -8.80 -12.62
N GLU A 35 -20.32 -8.35 -12.34
CA GLU A 35 -19.99 -7.45 -11.23
C GLU A 35 -19.96 -5.95 -11.59
N GLY A 36 -20.47 -5.57 -12.78
CA GLY A 36 -20.72 -4.19 -13.20
C GLY A 36 -19.80 -3.68 -14.31
N GLU A 37 -20.39 -3.15 -15.38
CA GLU A 37 -19.67 -2.60 -16.55
C GLU A 37 -18.83 -1.36 -16.21
N ASP A 38 -19.21 -0.61 -15.18
CA ASP A 38 -18.61 0.68 -14.79
C ASP A 38 -17.11 0.61 -14.48
N TYR A 39 -16.59 -0.55 -14.05
CA TYR A 39 -15.18 -0.70 -13.69
C TYR A 39 -14.31 -1.11 -14.87
N ARG A 40 -14.89 -1.72 -15.90
CA ARG A 40 -14.16 -2.24 -17.06
C ARG A 40 -13.54 -1.15 -17.93
N ARG A 41 -14.06 0.07 -17.86
CA ARG A 41 -13.46 1.25 -18.52
C ARG A 41 -12.12 1.66 -17.89
N PHE A 42 -11.86 1.28 -16.64
CA PHE A 42 -10.62 1.64 -15.95
C PHE A 42 -9.57 0.54 -16.14
N VAL A 43 -8.95 0.54 -17.32
CA VAL A 43 -7.88 -0.40 -17.68
C VAL A 43 -6.52 0.25 -17.48
N ASP A 44 -5.63 -0.45 -16.79
CA ASP A 44 -4.23 -0.05 -16.63
C ASP A 44 -3.49 -0.12 -17.98
N SER A 45 -2.65 0.90 -18.24
CA SER A 45 -1.78 0.92 -19.41
C SER A 45 -0.83 -0.26 -19.43
N ASP A 46 -0.31 -0.59 -20.62
CA ASP A 46 0.69 -1.64 -20.76
C ASP A 46 1.93 -1.31 -19.92
N LEU A 47 2.37 -2.30 -19.13
CA LEU A 47 3.57 -2.23 -18.31
C LEU A 47 4.64 -3.09 -18.97
N TYR A 48 5.74 -2.48 -19.40
CA TYR A 48 6.90 -3.15 -19.95
C TYR A 48 7.98 -3.24 -18.88
N ASP A 49 8.53 -4.42 -18.66
CA ASP A 49 9.58 -4.63 -17.66
C ASP A 49 10.60 -5.67 -18.15
N LEU A 50 11.69 -5.89 -17.40
CA LEU A 50 12.57 -7.02 -17.67
C LEU A 50 11.81 -8.33 -17.49
N PRO A 51 12.03 -9.32 -18.38
CA PRO A 51 11.46 -10.65 -18.18
C PRO A 51 11.97 -11.24 -16.86
N SER A 52 11.06 -11.86 -16.10
CA SER A 52 11.38 -12.44 -14.79
C SER A 52 10.59 -13.71 -14.49
N ALA A 53 11.16 -14.56 -13.63
CA ALA A 53 10.56 -15.78 -13.10
C ALA A 53 10.89 -15.95 -11.60
N PRO A 54 10.09 -16.74 -10.85
CA PRO A 54 10.50 -17.24 -9.54
C PRO A 54 11.83 -18.00 -9.63
N LEU A 55 12.68 -17.84 -8.63
CA LEU A 55 13.96 -18.55 -8.52
C LEU A 55 13.88 -19.51 -7.34
N GLU A 56 13.49 -20.76 -7.61
CA GLU A 56 13.21 -21.72 -6.54
C GLU A 56 14.51 -22.33 -5.96
N PRO A 57 14.62 -22.45 -4.63
CA PRO A 57 15.71 -23.19 -4.00
C PRO A 57 15.64 -24.69 -4.36
N VAL A 58 16.79 -25.31 -4.60
CA VAL A 58 16.92 -26.74 -4.87
C VAL A 58 17.37 -27.47 -3.60
N ALA A 59 16.70 -28.56 -3.25
CA ALA A 59 17.14 -29.47 -2.19
C ALA A 59 18.09 -30.53 -2.77
N GLY A 60 19.40 -30.32 -2.71
CA GLY A 60 20.41 -31.30 -3.17
C GLY A 60 21.63 -30.69 -3.86
N GLU A 61 22.41 -31.52 -4.55
CA GLU A 61 23.53 -31.05 -5.37
C GLU A 61 23.04 -30.19 -6.55
N PRO A 62 23.75 -29.10 -6.91
CA PRO A 62 23.31 -28.15 -7.92
C PRO A 62 23.13 -28.78 -9.31
N ARG A 63 22.07 -28.40 -10.02
CA ARG A 63 21.87 -28.70 -11.45
C ARG A 63 21.89 -27.45 -12.33
N SER A 64 22.62 -26.41 -11.95
CA SER A 64 22.77 -25.26 -12.86
C SER A 64 23.74 -25.61 -13.98
N GLU A 65 23.21 -26.04 -15.12
CA GLU A 65 23.98 -26.27 -16.35
C GLU A 65 24.54 -24.96 -16.95
N VAL A 66 24.01 -23.81 -16.50
CA VAL A 66 24.43 -22.47 -16.94
C VAL A 66 25.49 -21.93 -15.99
N ALA A 67 26.68 -21.66 -16.52
CA ALA A 67 27.74 -20.93 -15.81
C ALA A 67 27.39 -19.45 -15.71
N ILE A 68 27.33 -18.90 -14.49
CA ILE A 68 27.07 -17.48 -14.24
C ILE A 68 28.36 -16.79 -13.80
N ALA A 69 28.92 -15.94 -14.65
CA ALA A 69 30.11 -15.18 -14.29
C ALA A 69 29.81 -14.15 -13.19
N GLY A 70 30.71 -14.02 -12.21
CA GLY A 70 30.62 -13.02 -11.13
C GLY A 70 29.72 -13.40 -9.95
N ALA A 71 29.11 -14.59 -9.94
CA ALA A 71 28.25 -15.06 -8.86
C ALA A 71 28.95 -15.08 -7.49
N ASP A 72 30.21 -15.54 -7.45
CA ASP A 72 31.00 -15.70 -6.22
C ASP A 72 31.40 -14.38 -5.55
N SER A 73 31.20 -13.24 -6.22
CA SER A 73 31.62 -11.93 -5.73
C SER A 73 30.61 -11.25 -4.79
N VAL A 74 29.40 -11.81 -4.60
CA VAL A 74 28.35 -11.22 -3.76
C VAL A 74 28.17 -11.99 -2.47
N ALA A 75 28.54 -11.38 -1.35
CA ALA A 75 28.35 -11.97 -0.02
C ALA A 75 26.84 -12.21 0.25
N GLY A 76 26.50 -13.41 0.71
CA GLY A 76 25.13 -13.78 1.07
C GLY A 76 24.27 -14.32 -0.09
N LEU A 77 24.79 -14.35 -1.32
CA LEU A 77 24.18 -15.03 -2.46
C LEU A 77 25.00 -16.27 -2.82
N ASP A 78 24.35 -17.43 -2.78
CA ASP A 78 24.92 -18.69 -3.24
C ASP A 78 24.03 -19.27 -4.34
N LEU A 79 24.36 -18.93 -5.60
CA LEU A 79 23.56 -19.33 -6.76
C LEU A 79 23.54 -20.86 -6.98
N SER A 80 24.49 -21.60 -6.39
CA SER A 80 24.51 -23.06 -6.46
C SER A 80 23.28 -23.71 -5.80
N ARG A 81 22.59 -22.98 -4.92
CA ARG A 81 21.37 -23.45 -4.23
C ARG A 81 20.09 -23.27 -5.04
N PHE A 82 20.18 -22.75 -6.26
CA PHE A 82 19.02 -22.41 -7.09
C PHE A 82 19.09 -23.07 -8.46
N ASP A 83 17.92 -23.34 -9.04
CA ASP A 83 17.81 -23.79 -10.44
C ASP A 83 17.70 -22.58 -11.38
N VAL A 84 18.86 -21.98 -11.67
CA VAL A 84 18.96 -20.81 -12.55
C VAL A 84 18.54 -21.16 -13.98
N SER A 85 18.86 -22.37 -14.45
CA SER A 85 18.50 -22.83 -15.79
C SER A 85 16.99 -22.92 -15.95
N ALA A 86 16.29 -23.56 -14.99
CA ALA A 86 14.83 -23.66 -15.03
C ALA A 86 14.15 -22.28 -14.96
N ALA A 87 14.71 -21.34 -14.20
CA ALA A 87 14.17 -19.98 -14.14
C ALA A 87 14.35 -19.21 -15.47
N LEU A 88 15.50 -19.37 -16.15
CA LEU A 88 15.73 -18.81 -17.49
C LEU A 88 14.83 -19.49 -18.53
N ASP A 89 14.66 -20.81 -18.48
CA ASP A 89 13.78 -21.55 -19.38
C ASP A 89 12.32 -21.10 -19.23
N GLN A 90 11.85 -20.92 -18.00
CA GLN A 90 10.54 -20.33 -17.73
C GLN A 90 10.39 -18.91 -18.33
N ILE A 91 11.44 -18.09 -18.28
CA ILE A 91 11.43 -16.78 -18.92
C ILE A 91 11.27 -16.93 -20.43
N PHE A 92 12.09 -17.78 -21.06
CA PHE A 92 12.07 -17.93 -22.51
C PHE A 92 10.74 -18.51 -23.00
N ASP A 93 10.23 -19.55 -22.35
CA ASP A 93 8.97 -20.21 -22.70
C ASP A 93 7.79 -19.26 -22.52
N ARG A 94 7.71 -18.55 -21.39
CA ARG A 94 6.59 -17.67 -21.06
C ARG A 94 6.45 -16.51 -22.06
N PHE A 95 7.58 -16.01 -22.56
CA PHE A 95 7.61 -14.86 -23.46
C PHE A 95 7.88 -15.25 -24.92
N GLY A 96 7.96 -16.55 -25.25
CA GLY A 96 8.16 -17.03 -26.62
C GLY A 96 9.50 -16.60 -27.23
N LEU A 97 10.55 -16.54 -26.41
CA LEU A 97 11.89 -16.13 -26.84
C LEU A 97 12.68 -17.34 -27.38
N PRO A 98 13.48 -17.18 -28.45
CA PRO A 98 14.16 -18.30 -29.08
C PRO A 98 15.33 -18.83 -28.23
N GLU A 99 15.61 -20.13 -28.37
CA GLU A 99 16.68 -20.85 -27.64
C GLU A 99 18.07 -20.26 -27.87
N GLY A 100 18.31 -19.57 -29.01
CA GLY A 100 19.57 -18.89 -29.31
C GLY A 100 19.93 -17.73 -28.37
N MET A 101 19.04 -17.35 -27.46
CA MET A 101 19.34 -16.42 -26.36
C MET A 101 20.03 -17.08 -25.15
N ARG A 102 20.25 -18.40 -25.17
CA ARG A 102 21.06 -19.12 -24.17
C ARG A 102 22.55 -18.82 -24.42
N GLY A 103 22.97 -17.61 -24.05
CA GLY A 103 24.36 -17.15 -24.15
C GLY A 103 25.11 -17.26 -22.82
N GLU A 104 26.30 -16.65 -22.77
CA GLU A 104 27.02 -16.43 -21.52
C GLU A 104 26.27 -15.41 -20.66
N TRP A 105 25.92 -15.83 -19.44
CA TRP A 105 25.24 -14.99 -18.47
C TRP A 105 26.22 -14.52 -17.40
N ARG A 106 26.08 -13.26 -17.00
CA ARG A 106 26.82 -12.70 -15.87
C ARG A 106 25.86 -12.12 -14.85
N LEU A 107 26.24 -12.19 -13.57
CA LEU A 107 25.53 -11.50 -12.52
C LEU A 107 25.65 -9.99 -12.75
N LEU A 108 24.51 -9.31 -12.83
CA LEU A 108 24.44 -7.85 -12.94
C LEU A 108 24.31 -7.20 -11.57
N LYS A 109 23.35 -7.67 -10.77
CA LYS A 109 23.00 -7.09 -9.47
C LYS A 109 22.26 -8.12 -8.62
N TYR A 110 22.40 -8.01 -7.31
CA TYR A 110 21.55 -8.71 -6.35
C TYR A 110 20.91 -7.66 -5.44
N VAL A 111 19.59 -7.70 -5.32
CA VAL A 111 18.81 -6.70 -4.58
C VAL A 111 17.92 -7.40 -3.57
N GLU A 112 18.06 -7.01 -2.30
CA GLU A 112 17.13 -7.39 -1.25
C GLU A 112 16.13 -6.25 -1.08
N GLU A 113 14.86 -6.49 -1.41
CA GLU A 113 13.81 -5.48 -1.21
C GLU A 113 13.56 -5.28 0.28
N ALA A 114 13.27 -4.03 0.66
CA ALA A 114 12.93 -3.72 2.04
C ALA A 114 11.65 -4.48 2.49
N GLU A 115 11.56 -4.73 3.80
CA GLU A 115 10.41 -5.44 4.38
C GLU A 115 9.24 -4.48 4.62
N PHE A 116 8.38 -4.34 3.61
CA PHE A 116 7.18 -3.51 3.69
C PHE A 116 6.04 -4.12 4.52
N GLY A 117 6.12 -5.42 4.83
CA GLY A 117 5.10 -6.17 5.58
C GLY A 117 3.75 -6.32 4.84
N PRO A 118 2.99 -7.39 5.09
CA PRO A 118 3.31 -8.54 5.94
C PRO A 118 4.25 -9.57 5.30
N ASP A 119 4.56 -9.42 4.01
CA ASP A 119 5.39 -10.37 3.26
C ASP A 119 6.87 -10.29 3.66
N ALA A 120 7.55 -11.44 3.66
CA ALA A 120 8.91 -11.64 4.16
C ALA A 120 10.04 -11.11 3.25
N GLY A 121 9.77 -10.12 2.40
CA GLY A 121 10.76 -9.62 1.43
C GLY A 121 10.81 -10.41 0.11
N VAL A 122 11.38 -9.76 -0.92
CA VAL A 122 11.72 -10.39 -2.20
C VAL A 122 13.20 -10.14 -2.45
N LYS A 123 13.94 -11.20 -2.79
CA LYS A 123 15.35 -11.14 -3.16
C LYS A 123 15.45 -11.35 -4.66
N THR A 124 15.93 -10.35 -5.38
CA THR A 124 15.98 -10.38 -6.85
C THR A 124 17.42 -10.50 -7.34
N VAL A 125 17.67 -11.54 -8.12
CA VAL A 125 18.93 -11.76 -8.86
C VAL A 125 18.73 -11.22 -10.27
N PHE A 126 19.53 -10.22 -10.64
CA PHE A 126 19.56 -9.70 -12.00
C PHE A 126 20.71 -10.35 -12.75
N LEU A 127 20.39 -11.05 -13.83
CA LEU A 127 21.38 -11.57 -14.77
C LEU A 127 21.37 -10.74 -16.03
N ILE A 128 22.52 -10.59 -16.67
CA ILE A 128 22.64 -9.90 -17.96
C ILE A 128 23.29 -10.82 -18.98
N GLY A 129 22.69 -10.87 -20.16
CA GLY A 129 23.16 -11.58 -21.34
C GLY A 129 23.19 -10.64 -22.53
N SER A 130 24.10 -10.86 -23.47
CA SER A 130 24.30 -9.98 -24.63
C SER A 130 24.13 -10.75 -25.94
N LEU A 131 23.38 -10.16 -26.87
CA LEU A 131 23.21 -10.66 -28.23
C LEU A 131 24.03 -9.85 -29.22
N LEU A 132 24.55 -10.52 -30.25
CA LEU A 132 25.32 -9.86 -31.32
C LEU A 132 24.44 -8.96 -32.20
N SER A 133 23.17 -9.33 -32.40
CA SER A 133 22.20 -8.61 -33.21
C SER A 133 20.77 -8.86 -32.75
N LYS A 134 19.82 -8.04 -33.23
CA LYS A 134 18.39 -8.22 -32.98
C LYS A 134 17.91 -9.51 -33.63
N LEU A 135 16.90 -10.13 -33.03
CA LEU A 135 16.19 -11.24 -33.62
C LEU A 135 15.27 -10.74 -34.74
N ASP A 136 15.18 -11.53 -35.82
CA ASP A 136 14.34 -11.21 -36.99
C ASP A 136 12.84 -11.22 -36.69
N ALA A 137 12.40 -12.05 -35.74
CA ALA A 137 11.01 -12.13 -35.29
C ALA A 137 10.95 -12.12 -33.76
N LEU A 138 10.27 -11.11 -33.20
CA LEU A 138 10.03 -10.97 -31.78
C LEU A 138 8.51 -10.99 -31.52
N PRO A 139 8.01 -11.64 -30.46
CA PRO A 139 6.60 -11.62 -30.13
C PRO A 139 6.08 -10.19 -29.90
N GLU A 140 4.81 -9.91 -30.23
CA GLU A 140 4.20 -8.58 -30.08
C GLU A 140 4.21 -8.04 -28.64
N SER A 141 4.31 -8.94 -27.66
CA SER A 141 4.44 -8.58 -26.25
C SER A 141 5.82 -8.04 -25.89
N CYS A 142 6.81 -8.14 -26.76
CA CYS A 142 8.20 -7.81 -26.48
C CYS A 142 8.66 -6.61 -27.34
N LYS A 143 9.55 -5.79 -26.79
CA LYS A 143 10.09 -4.61 -27.48
C LYS A 143 11.58 -4.44 -27.16
N TRP A 144 12.35 -3.99 -28.14
CA TRP A 144 13.69 -3.45 -27.91
C TRP A 144 13.56 -1.97 -27.53
N MET A 145 14.28 -1.54 -26.50
CA MET A 145 14.21 -0.19 -25.98
C MET A 145 15.61 0.33 -25.63
N THR A 146 15.87 1.61 -25.91
CA THR A 146 17.09 2.27 -25.42
C THR A 146 16.89 2.76 -23.98
N LYS A 147 17.99 3.00 -23.26
CA LYS A 147 17.91 3.53 -21.89
C LYS A 147 17.24 4.90 -21.84
N GLU A 148 17.52 5.76 -22.82
CA GLU A 148 16.98 7.12 -22.92
C GLU A 148 15.46 7.07 -23.10
N CYS A 149 14.96 6.20 -23.98
CA CYS A 149 13.52 6.01 -24.18
C CYS A 149 12.85 5.52 -22.90
N ALA A 150 13.45 4.56 -22.20
CA ALA A 150 12.90 4.00 -20.97
C ALA A 150 12.87 5.02 -19.83
N LEU A 151 13.93 5.84 -19.69
CA LEU A 151 13.99 6.94 -18.73
C LEU A 151 12.94 8.01 -19.04
N GLY A 152 12.74 8.36 -20.31
CA GLY A 152 11.68 9.30 -20.72
C GLY A 152 10.28 8.83 -20.32
N LEU A 153 9.99 7.53 -20.45
CA LEU A 153 8.70 6.96 -20.01
C LEU A 153 8.51 6.96 -18.48
N LEU A 154 9.60 7.05 -17.71
CA LEU A 154 9.56 7.14 -16.24
C LEU A 154 9.45 8.58 -15.76
N SER A 155 10.25 9.49 -16.30
CA SER A 155 10.41 10.87 -15.80
C SER A 155 9.44 11.88 -16.43
N GLU A 156 8.84 11.56 -17.58
CA GLU A 156 7.84 12.37 -18.28
C GLU A 156 6.56 11.56 -18.53
N ALA A 157 6.11 10.85 -17.50
CA ALA A 157 4.98 9.95 -17.58
C ALA A 157 3.68 10.71 -17.91
N LYS A 158 2.99 10.27 -18.97
CA LYS A 158 1.68 10.81 -19.36
C LYS A 158 0.59 9.80 -19.03
N PRO A 159 -0.54 10.22 -18.44
CA PRO A 159 -1.67 9.32 -18.20
C PRO A 159 -2.05 8.55 -19.46
N GLY A 160 -2.09 7.23 -19.36
CA GLY A 160 -2.45 6.35 -20.49
C GLY A 160 -1.29 5.94 -21.41
N SER A 161 -0.06 6.44 -21.20
CA SER A 161 1.11 5.98 -21.97
C SER A 161 1.56 4.57 -21.55
N ASP A 162 2.41 3.96 -22.38
CA ASP A 162 3.20 2.79 -21.98
C ASP A 162 4.00 3.13 -20.71
N ARG A 163 4.18 2.12 -19.86
CA ARG A 163 4.85 2.25 -18.56
C ARG A 163 6.07 1.36 -18.49
N ILE A 164 7.05 1.77 -17.69
CA ILE A 164 8.24 0.96 -17.39
C ILE A 164 8.17 0.43 -15.96
N GLY A 165 8.45 -0.86 -15.81
CA GLY A 165 8.42 -1.56 -14.54
C GLY A 165 9.72 -1.42 -13.74
N GLN A 166 9.63 -1.93 -12.51
CA GLN A 166 10.66 -1.75 -11.51
C GLN A 166 11.96 -2.52 -11.82
N TYR A 167 11.90 -3.66 -12.50
CA TYR A 167 13.11 -4.45 -12.76
C TYR A 167 13.99 -3.79 -13.81
N ALA A 168 13.40 -3.18 -14.84
CA ALA A 168 14.10 -2.38 -15.83
C ALA A 168 14.77 -1.19 -15.15
N TYR A 169 14.04 -0.48 -14.27
CA TYR A 169 14.59 0.64 -13.53
C TYR A 169 15.76 0.22 -12.62
N ILE A 170 15.53 -0.68 -11.67
CA ILE A 170 16.51 -1.11 -10.65
C ILE A 170 17.72 -1.82 -11.27
N GLY A 171 17.49 -2.59 -12.34
CA GLY A 171 18.49 -3.43 -12.99
C GLY A 171 19.38 -2.67 -13.99
N LEU A 172 18.82 -1.81 -14.83
CA LEU A 172 19.55 -1.23 -15.97
C LEU A 172 19.58 0.30 -16.06
N LEU A 173 18.54 0.98 -15.57
CA LEU A 173 18.35 2.42 -15.79
C LEU A 173 18.84 3.25 -14.62
N ASN A 174 18.64 2.79 -13.39
CA ASN A 174 19.20 3.41 -12.21
C ASN A 174 20.72 3.12 -12.21
N SER A 175 21.49 4.13 -12.63
CA SER A 175 22.95 4.02 -12.76
C SER A 175 23.69 4.07 -11.42
N GLU A 176 22.98 4.03 -10.28
CA GLU A 176 23.57 4.08 -8.94
C GLU A 176 23.28 2.80 -8.12
N LEU A 177 24.13 2.20 -7.27
CA LEU A 177 25.41 2.52 -6.64
C LEU A 177 26.32 3.51 -7.38
N SER A 178 26.05 4.81 -7.29
CA SER A 178 27.13 5.77 -7.33
C SER A 178 27.39 6.15 -5.88
N SER A 179 28.61 5.83 -5.50
CA SER A 179 29.37 6.65 -4.58
C SER A 179 29.08 8.14 -4.83
N ASN A 180 28.26 8.75 -3.97
CA ASN A 180 28.25 10.17 -3.56
C ASN A 180 26.87 10.83 -3.41
N SER A 181 25.76 10.10 -3.33
CA SER A 181 24.60 10.59 -2.57
C SER A 181 24.86 10.25 -1.09
N THR A 182 24.87 11.24 -0.21
CA THR A 182 25.02 11.07 1.25
C THR A 182 24.18 9.89 1.69
N ALA A 183 24.83 8.81 2.12
CA ALA A 183 24.18 7.58 2.50
C ALA A 183 23.00 7.91 3.40
N VAL A 184 21.78 7.64 2.92
CA VAL A 184 20.65 7.43 3.82
C VAL A 184 21.17 6.42 4.84
N PRO A 185 21.03 6.66 6.16
CA PRO A 185 21.57 5.76 7.17
C PRO A 185 21.06 4.33 6.94
N ALA A 186 21.64 3.36 7.65
CA ALA A 186 21.49 1.89 7.54
C ALA A 186 20.05 1.29 7.47
N LEU A 187 19.01 2.11 7.33
CA LEU A 187 17.63 1.73 7.08
C LEU A 187 17.48 1.10 5.68
N PRO A 188 16.89 -0.11 5.60
CA PRO A 188 16.43 -0.66 4.33
C PRO A 188 15.51 0.33 3.63
N SER A 189 15.81 0.64 2.38
CA SER A 189 15.03 1.58 1.58
C SER A 189 14.95 1.11 0.13
N GLN A 190 13.96 1.61 -0.59
CA GLN A 190 13.80 1.28 -1.99
C GLN A 190 13.24 2.47 -2.76
N GLU A 191 13.92 2.80 -3.86
CA GLU A 191 13.46 3.84 -4.76
C GLU A 191 12.35 3.31 -5.68
N TYR A 192 11.26 4.07 -5.75
CA TYR A 192 10.09 3.76 -6.57
C TYR A 192 9.35 5.05 -6.94
N PRO A 193 9.14 5.36 -8.24
CA PRO A 193 10.07 5.56 -9.38
C PRO A 193 11.12 6.71 -9.14
N PRO A 194 11.87 7.24 -10.16
CA PRO A 194 12.97 8.18 -9.91
C PRO A 194 12.61 9.36 -9.01
N GLY A 195 13.49 9.66 -8.05
CA GLY A 195 13.35 10.79 -7.12
C GLY A 195 12.52 10.49 -5.87
N ILE A 196 11.83 9.34 -5.82
CA ILE A 196 11.02 8.90 -4.67
C ILE A 196 11.68 7.69 -4.01
N THR A 197 12.09 7.83 -2.75
CA THR A 197 12.59 6.72 -1.92
C THR A 197 11.59 6.36 -0.84
N LEU A 198 11.28 5.07 -0.70
CA LEU A 198 10.46 4.52 0.37
C LEU A 198 11.33 3.89 1.44
N VAL A 199 11.03 4.22 2.70
CA VAL A 199 11.68 3.66 3.88
C VAL A 199 10.58 3.06 4.76
N PRO A 200 10.42 1.73 4.82
CA PRO A 200 9.42 1.11 5.70
C PRO A 200 9.86 1.24 7.15
N MET A 201 9.38 2.29 7.83
CA MET A 201 9.72 2.59 9.21
C MET A 201 8.90 1.73 10.14
N LYS A 202 9.55 1.02 11.08
CA LYS A 202 8.84 0.27 12.12
C LYS A 202 7.91 1.20 12.90
N SER A 203 6.61 0.89 12.93
CA SER A 203 5.58 1.75 13.51
C SER A 203 4.54 0.96 14.31
N LYS A 204 3.70 1.67 15.06
CA LYS A 204 2.58 1.08 15.82
C LYS A 204 1.30 1.04 14.97
N THR A 205 1.39 0.41 13.81
CA THR A 205 0.27 0.28 12.87
C THR A 205 -0.61 -0.96 13.18
N LEU A 206 -1.74 -1.08 12.48
CA LEU A 206 -2.63 -2.22 12.57
C LEU A 206 -2.04 -3.47 11.90
N GLN A 207 -2.25 -4.63 12.53
CA GLN A 207 -1.89 -5.91 11.92
C GLN A 207 -2.66 -6.12 10.60
N PRO A 208 -2.05 -6.75 9.58
CA PRO A 208 -0.81 -7.52 9.65
C PRO A 208 0.48 -6.71 9.40
N PHE A 209 0.37 -5.39 9.22
CA PHE A 209 1.51 -4.52 8.98
C PHE A 209 2.35 -4.32 10.25
N ARG A 210 3.61 -3.95 10.04
CA ARG A 210 4.60 -3.68 11.10
C ARG A 210 5.35 -2.37 10.86
N THR A 211 5.07 -1.74 9.74
CA THR A 211 5.79 -0.59 9.23
C THR A 211 4.81 0.40 8.60
N THR A 212 5.19 1.68 8.64
CA THR A 212 4.61 2.76 7.85
C THR A 212 5.69 3.24 6.88
N ASN A 213 5.33 3.43 5.62
CA ASN A 213 6.26 3.88 4.59
C ASN A 213 6.51 5.38 4.75
N LEU A 214 7.69 5.73 5.24
CA LEU A 214 8.20 7.09 5.10
C LEU A 214 8.59 7.30 3.64
N VAL A 215 8.06 8.35 3.01
CA VAL A 215 8.46 8.72 1.65
C VAL A 215 9.43 9.89 1.69
N VAL A 216 10.53 9.76 0.96
CA VAL A 216 11.53 10.80 0.80
C VAL A 216 11.60 11.19 -0.67
N VAL A 217 11.29 12.45 -0.98
CA VAL A 217 11.44 13.01 -2.32
C VAL A 217 12.66 13.93 -2.36
N ARG A 218 13.53 13.74 -3.35
CA ARG A 218 14.73 14.55 -3.56
C ARG A 218 14.85 14.94 -5.03
N ALA A 219 15.55 16.05 -5.28
CA ALA A 219 15.89 16.44 -6.65
C ALA A 219 16.73 15.33 -7.34
N THR A 220 16.42 15.04 -8.60
CA THR A 220 17.19 14.10 -9.43
C THR A 220 18.34 14.77 -10.16
N ASN A 221 18.29 16.08 -10.36
CA ASN A 221 19.35 16.87 -10.98
C ASN A 221 19.80 18.03 -10.08
N ALA A 222 21.11 18.16 -9.85
CA ALA A 222 21.70 19.20 -9.01
C ALA A 222 21.63 20.63 -9.61
N SER A 223 21.22 20.77 -10.88
CA SER A 223 21.29 22.02 -11.66
C SER A 223 19.93 22.64 -12.02
N GLY A 224 18.82 22.03 -11.60
CA GLY A 224 17.47 22.51 -11.89
C GLY A 224 16.94 23.48 -10.85
N GLY A 225 17.33 24.75 -10.94
CA GLY A 225 16.70 25.83 -10.16
C GLY A 225 15.34 26.19 -10.77
N SER A 226 14.27 25.53 -10.34
CA SER A 226 12.91 25.98 -10.65
C SER A 226 12.66 27.35 -10.02
N THR A 227 12.18 28.32 -10.80
CA THR A 227 11.75 29.61 -10.28
C THR A 227 10.50 29.41 -9.43
N CYS A 228 10.66 29.54 -8.12
CA CYS A 228 9.64 29.26 -7.10
C CYS A 228 8.37 30.14 -7.18
N SER A 229 8.22 31.02 -8.17
CA SER A 229 7.08 31.95 -8.28
C SER A 229 5.74 31.26 -8.53
N ASP A 230 5.75 30.07 -9.14
CA ASP A 230 4.52 29.41 -9.62
C ASP A 230 4.06 28.26 -8.70
N PHE A 231 4.81 28.00 -7.62
CA PHE A 231 4.56 26.92 -6.68
C PHE A 231 4.06 27.44 -5.34
N PHE A 232 3.18 26.66 -4.70
CA PHE A 232 2.69 26.96 -3.37
C PHE A 232 3.79 26.86 -2.30
N ALA A 233 4.68 25.89 -2.45
CA ALA A 233 5.86 25.72 -1.61
C ALA A 233 7.02 25.13 -2.43
N CYS A 234 8.24 25.51 -2.07
CA CYS A 234 9.45 24.94 -2.67
C CYS A 234 10.43 24.51 -1.58
N GLY A 235 11.01 23.33 -1.73
CA GLY A 235 12.06 22.80 -0.86
C GLY A 235 13.16 22.12 -1.66
N ASP A 236 14.18 21.66 -0.96
CA ASP A 236 15.27 20.87 -1.54
C ASP A 236 15.06 19.37 -1.29
N ALA A 237 14.23 19.02 -0.31
CA ALA A 237 13.73 17.67 -0.04
C ALA A 237 12.33 17.72 0.57
N LEU A 238 11.58 16.61 0.45
CA LEU A 238 10.32 16.41 1.13
C LEU A 238 10.32 15.07 1.90
N LEU A 239 9.85 15.11 3.15
CA LEU A 239 9.48 13.93 3.93
C LEU A 239 7.96 13.83 4.01
N LEU A 240 7.41 12.65 3.73
CA LEU A 240 6.00 12.35 3.90
C LEU A 240 5.80 11.31 5.00
N ASP A 241 4.89 11.59 5.94
CA ASP A 241 4.49 10.68 7.02
C ASP A 241 5.71 10.09 7.78
N PRO A 242 6.49 10.90 8.52
CA PRO A 242 7.63 10.43 9.31
C PRO A 242 7.18 9.68 10.58
N GLY A 243 6.09 8.92 10.50
CA GLY A 243 5.57 8.15 11.60
C GLY A 243 6.36 6.87 11.80
N CYS A 244 6.90 6.72 13.00
CA CYS A 244 7.74 5.60 13.36
C CYS A 244 7.73 5.41 14.87
N SER A 245 7.95 4.17 15.32
CA SER A 245 8.08 3.86 16.73
C SER A 245 9.36 4.47 17.32
N SER A 246 9.33 4.76 18.63
CA SER A 246 10.50 5.28 19.36
C SER A 246 11.79 4.45 19.23
N GLN A 247 11.69 3.18 18.84
CA GLN A 247 12.83 2.29 18.64
C GLN A 247 13.70 2.69 17.43
N VAL A 248 13.15 3.41 16.46
CA VAL A 248 13.85 3.81 15.23
C VAL A 248 14.02 5.34 15.11
N HIS A 249 13.91 6.06 16.24
CA HIS A 249 14.05 7.52 16.26
C HIS A 249 15.47 8.00 15.97
N ALA A 250 16.50 7.21 16.30
CA ALA A 250 17.89 7.57 16.02
C ALA A 250 18.15 7.52 14.51
N GLU A 251 17.66 6.49 13.86
CA GLU A 251 17.77 6.30 12.42
C GLU A 251 16.95 7.33 11.64
N LEU A 252 15.78 7.72 12.15
CA LEU A 252 15.04 8.86 11.60
C LEU A 252 15.83 10.17 11.76
N ALA A 253 16.46 10.40 12.92
CA ALA A 253 17.27 11.59 13.15
C ALA A 253 18.46 11.65 12.17
N ASP A 254 19.21 10.56 12.03
CA ASP A 254 20.31 10.45 11.06
C ASP A 254 19.83 10.71 9.64
N LEU A 255 18.64 10.22 9.28
CA LEU A 255 18.05 10.43 7.96
C LEU A 255 17.71 11.90 7.75
N VAL A 256 17.10 12.56 8.72
CA VAL A 256 16.78 14.01 8.67
C VAL A 256 18.06 14.85 8.61
N ASP A 257 19.09 14.50 9.37
CA ASP A 257 20.38 15.20 9.37
C ASP A 257 21.14 15.04 8.05
N SER A 258 20.90 13.94 7.32
CA SER A 258 21.44 13.72 5.97
C SER A 258 20.73 14.52 4.87
N LEU A 259 19.54 15.08 5.17
CA LEU A 259 18.74 15.84 4.22
C LEU A 259 19.15 17.32 4.15
N PRO A 260 18.92 17.98 2.99
CA PRO A 260 19.04 19.43 2.87
C PRO A 260 18.23 20.18 3.94
N LYS A 261 18.75 21.33 4.39
CA LYS A 261 18.11 22.14 5.44
C LYS A 261 16.75 22.70 5.03
N LYS A 262 16.53 23.03 3.75
CA LYS A 262 15.24 23.50 3.25
C LYS A 262 14.28 22.32 3.04
N LEU A 263 13.84 21.75 4.15
CA LEU A 263 13.03 20.54 4.22
C LEU A 263 11.54 20.88 4.31
N LEU A 264 10.75 20.33 3.39
CA LEU A 264 9.31 20.27 3.54
C LEU A 264 8.92 18.95 4.21
N VAL A 265 7.95 18.99 5.09
CA VAL A 265 7.35 17.80 5.71
C VAL A 265 5.88 17.82 5.38
N LEU A 266 5.35 16.76 4.80
CA LEU A 266 3.92 16.61 4.59
C LEU A 266 3.41 15.45 5.43
N VAL A 267 2.23 15.61 6.04
CA VAL A 267 1.54 14.47 6.66
C VAL A 267 0.16 14.29 6.05
N THR A 268 -0.13 13.05 5.65
CA THR A 268 -1.38 12.67 4.98
C THR A 268 -2.57 12.81 5.91
N HIS A 269 -2.41 12.40 7.18
CA HIS A 269 -3.42 12.53 8.22
C HIS A 269 -2.80 12.39 9.62
N HIS A 270 -3.64 12.47 10.67
CA HIS A 270 -3.22 12.63 12.06
C HIS A 270 -3.02 11.30 12.83
N HIS A 271 -3.20 10.13 12.20
CA HIS A 271 -3.02 8.89 12.94
C HIS A 271 -1.58 8.73 13.39
N HIS A 272 -1.42 8.11 14.56
CA HIS A 272 -0.18 8.14 15.33
C HIS A 272 1.01 7.60 14.54
N ASP A 273 0.81 6.51 13.81
CA ASP A 273 1.81 5.85 12.98
C ASP A 273 2.22 6.63 11.73
N HIS A 274 1.68 7.83 11.50
CA HIS A 274 2.11 8.80 10.46
C HIS A 274 2.78 10.04 11.05
N ILE A 275 2.49 10.38 12.31
CA ILE A 275 2.92 11.64 12.94
C ILE A 275 3.90 11.48 14.12
N GLU A 276 4.15 10.25 14.62
CA GLU A 276 4.96 10.00 15.82
C GLU A 276 6.36 10.63 15.72
N GLY A 277 7.02 10.52 14.56
CA GLY A 277 8.38 11.05 14.36
C GLY A 277 8.45 12.54 14.01
N LEU A 278 7.33 13.27 13.90
CA LEU A 278 7.36 14.72 13.65
C LEU A 278 8.22 15.48 14.68
N SER A 279 8.18 15.07 15.95
CA SER A 279 8.98 15.68 17.01
C SER A 279 10.49 15.48 16.82
N VAL A 280 10.89 14.36 16.21
CA VAL A 280 12.28 14.07 15.85
C VAL A 280 12.70 14.96 14.69
N VAL A 281 11.87 15.03 13.64
CA VAL A 281 12.14 15.88 12.47
C VAL A 281 12.31 17.35 12.89
N GLN A 282 11.39 17.87 13.70
CA GLN A 282 11.44 19.26 14.18
C GLN A 282 12.69 19.56 15.02
N ARG A 283 13.16 18.58 15.81
CA ARG A 283 14.36 18.75 16.63
C ARG A 283 15.65 18.77 15.80
N CYS A 284 15.74 17.89 14.79
CA CYS A 284 16.91 17.80 13.91
C CYS A 284 16.94 18.93 12.87
N ASN A 285 15.77 19.36 12.40
CA ASN A 285 15.61 20.47 11.49
C ASN A 285 14.50 21.44 11.97
N PRO A 286 14.85 22.40 12.84
CA PRO A 286 13.89 23.39 13.37
C PRO A 286 13.28 24.31 12.31
N ASP A 287 13.93 24.44 11.15
CA ASP A 287 13.48 25.28 10.03
C ASP A 287 12.59 24.51 9.04
N ALA A 288 12.34 23.21 9.27
CA ALA A 288 11.46 22.41 8.43
C ALA A 288 10.03 22.96 8.46
N VAL A 289 9.37 22.95 7.30
CA VAL A 289 8.00 23.47 7.16
C VAL A 289 7.02 22.31 7.05
N LEU A 290 6.09 22.21 8.01
CA LEU A 290 5.00 21.24 7.96
C LEU A 290 3.87 21.72 7.05
N LEU A 291 3.50 20.88 6.09
CA LEU A 291 2.35 21.01 5.21
C LEU A 291 1.31 19.96 5.60
N THR A 292 0.11 20.39 5.97
CA THR A 292 -0.98 19.43 6.26
C THR A 292 -2.34 20.10 6.22
N HIS A 293 -3.39 19.29 6.10
CA HIS A 293 -4.75 19.79 6.15
C HIS A 293 -5.11 20.32 7.55
N GLU A 294 -5.92 21.38 7.63
CA GLU A 294 -6.30 22.02 8.89
C GLU A 294 -6.97 21.02 9.87
N ASN A 295 -7.93 20.22 9.39
CA ASN A 295 -8.56 19.15 10.19
C ASN A 295 -7.55 18.13 10.74
N THR A 296 -6.49 17.85 10.00
CA THR A 296 -5.40 16.97 10.45
C THR A 296 -4.58 17.69 11.52
N MET A 297 -4.16 18.92 11.28
CA MET A 297 -3.40 19.71 12.26
C MET A 297 -4.14 19.89 13.60
N ASN A 298 -5.45 20.11 13.55
CA ASN A 298 -6.29 20.24 14.76
C ASN A 298 -6.30 18.99 15.65
N ARG A 299 -5.87 17.85 15.12
CA ARG A 299 -5.76 16.57 15.84
C ARG A 299 -4.30 16.15 16.11
N ILE A 300 -3.32 16.89 15.58
CA ILE A 300 -1.91 16.73 15.92
C ILE A 300 -1.66 17.44 17.24
N GLY A 301 -1.24 16.68 18.26
CA GLY A 301 -0.93 17.26 19.57
C GLY A 301 0.28 18.19 19.51
N LYS A 302 0.29 19.22 20.37
CA LYS A 302 1.44 20.13 20.51
C LYS A 302 2.76 19.41 20.84
N GLY A 303 2.71 18.20 21.38
CA GLY A 303 3.91 17.38 21.63
C GLY A 303 4.57 16.86 20.34
N ASN A 304 3.85 16.80 19.23
CA ASN A 304 4.35 16.28 17.94
C ASN A 304 4.89 17.39 17.04
N TRP A 305 4.25 18.57 17.03
CA TRP A 305 4.71 19.74 16.27
C TRP A 305 4.35 21.03 17.01
N GLN A 306 5.35 21.90 17.25
CA GLN A 306 5.19 23.08 18.11
C GLN A 306 5.26 24.43 17.38
N ILE A 307 5.78 24.45 16.15
CA ILE A 307 6.02 25.69 15.39
C ILE A 307 4.92 25.91 14.34
N HIS A 308 5.19 26.79 13.39
CA HIS A 308 4.35 27.09 12.26
C HIS A 308 4.09 25.84 11.39
N TYR A 309 2.89 25.79 10.84
CA TYR A 309 2.51 24.88 9.75
C TYR A 309 1.85 25.70 8.65
N THR A 310 1.84 25.18 7.44
CA THR A 310 1.10 25.74 6.31
C THR A 310 -0.05 24.80 5.97
N ALA A 311 -1.27 25.34 6.01
CA ALA A 311 -2.46 24.57 5.70
C ALA A 311 -2.51 24.27 4.19
N VAL A 312 -2.77 23.01 3.84
CA VAL A 312 -3.09 22.58 2.47
C VAL A 312 -4.55 22.13 2.39
N THR A 313 -5.19 22.39 1.26
CA THR A 313 -6.62 22.17 1.00
C THR A 313 -6.88 21.25 -0.19
N GLY A 314 -5.85 20.95 -0.98
CA GLY A 314 -5.90 20.17 -2.21
C GLY A 314 -5.73 21.04 -3.45
N GLY A 315 -4.89 20.58 -4.37
CA GLY A 315 -4.57 21.25 -5.63
C GLY A 315 -3.26 22.03 -5.59
N GLU A 316 -2.68 22.26 -4.41
CA GLU A 316 -1.41 22.96 -4.25
C GLU A 316 -0.27 22.22 -4.96
N LYS A 317 0.56 22.98 -5.67
CA LYS A 317 1.77 22.47 -6.32
C LYS A 317 2.99 22.71 -5.46
N ILE A 318 3.77 21.67 -5.23
CA ILE A 318 5.00 21.69 -4.44
C ILE A 318 6.17 21.36 -5.37
N CYS A 319 7.25 22.12 -5.26
CA CYS A 319 8.48 21.89 -6.03
C CYS A 319 9.61 21.41 -5.13
N ILE A 320 10.24 20.28 -5.48
CA ILE A 320 11.44 19.76 -4.81
C ILE A 320 12.56 19.65 -5.85
N GLY A 321 13.36 20.70 -6.01
CA GLY A 321 14.31 20.81 -7.12
C GLY A 321 13.60 20.70 -8.48
N ASP A 322 13.82 19.58 -9.18
CA ASP A 322 13.21 19.23 -10.47
C ASP A 322 11.98 18.29 -10.36
N GLN A 323 11.57 17.94 -9.14
CA GLN A 323 10.38 17.12 -8.89
C GLN A 323 9.15 18.01 -8.63
N GLU A 324 8.11 17.87 -9.46
CA GLU A 324 6.81 18.51 -9.29
C GLU A 324 5.83 17.55 -8.58
N LEU A 325 5.24 18.04 -7.50
CA LEU A 325 4.27 17.32 -6.69
C LEU A 325 2.97 18.12 -6.62
N GLN A 326 1.84 17.43 -6.53
CA GLN A 326 0.52 18.05 -6.32
C GLN A 326 -0.19 17.41 -5.14
N VAL A 327 -0.63 18.24 -4.18
CA VAL A 327 -1.45 17.79 -3.05
C VAL A 327 -2.84 17.42 -3.55
N ILE A 328 -3.35 16.27 -3.15
CA ILE A 328 -4.68 15.81 -3.53
C ILE A 328 -5.54 15.68 -2.27
N TYR A 329 -6.54 16.55 -2.11
CA TYR A 329 -7.55 16.33 -1.06
C TYR A 329 -8.30 15.02 -1.32
N ALA A 330 -8.30 14.15 -0.32
CA ALA A 330 -8.68 12.74 -0.44
C ALA A 330 -9.46 12.26 0.81
N PRO A 331 -10.58 12.94 1.19
CA PRO A 331 -11.35 12.55 2.34
C PRO A 331 -11.96 11.16 2.17
N GLY A 332 -12.32 10.55 3.30
CA GLY A 332 -12.96 9.23 3.35
C GLY A 332 -12.36 8.38 4.45
N HIS A 333 -11.04 8.24 4.49
CA HIS A 333 -10.34 7.64 5.61
C HIS A 333 -10.47 8.52 6.87
N THR A 334 -10.15 9.82 6.73
CA THR A 334 -10.48 10.89 7.67
C THR A 334 -10.99 12.11 6.88
N ASP A 335 -11.54 13.11 7.55
CA ASP A 335 -12.01 14.37 6.93
C ASP A 335 -10.88 15.34 6.53
N GLY A 336 -9.66 15.09 6.98
CA GLY A 336 -8.45 15.87 6.67
C GLY A 336 -7.40 15.09 5.89
N HIS A 337 -7.76 13.93 5.33
CA HIS A 337 -6.82 13.09 4.60
C HIS A 337 -6.43 13.74 3.27
N VAL A 338 -5.13 13.72 2.98
CA VAL A 338 -4.56 14.14 1.69
C VAL A 338 -3.65 13.05 1.12
N GLY A 339 -3.67 12.91 -0.20
CA GLY A 339 -2.66 12.19 -0.97
C GLY A 339 -1.69 13.15 -1.66
N LEU A 340 -0.67 12.61 -2.32
CA LEU A 340 0.34 13.37 -3.05
C LEU A 340 0.59 12.73 -4.40
N LEU A 341 0.37 13.47 -5.49
CA LEU A 341 0.69 13.05 -6.84
C LEU A 341 2.08 13.56 -7.21
N HIS A 342 3.00 12.65 -7.52
CA HIS A 342 4.25 12.99 -8.19
C HIS A 342 4.00 13.10 -9.69
N VAL A 343 4.07 14.32 -10.21
CA VAL A 343 3.62 14.66 -11.56
C VAL A 343 4.57 14.06 -12.60
N ASN A 344 5.88 14.15 -12.39
CA ASN A 344 6.91 13.65 -13.32
C ASN A 344 6.69 12.16 -13.66
N THR A 345 6.41 11.34 -12.65
CA THR A 345 6.28 9.88 -12.81
C THR A 345 4.83 9.39 -12.81
N ASN A 346 3.88 10.32 -12.71
CA ASN A 346 2.45 10.04 -12.53
C ASN A 346 2.20 9.01 -11.41
N THR A 347 2.90 9.17 -10.29
CA THR A 347 2.83 8.26 -9.13
C THR A 347 1.98 8.86 -8.04
N LEU A 348 0.95 8.12 -7.60
CA LEU A 348 0.05 8.57 -6.56
C LEU A 348 0.42 7.93 -5.22
N ILE A 349 0.81 8.76 -4.27
CA ILE A 349 0.98 8.39 -2.88
C ILE A 349 -0.38 8.58 -2.18
N VAL A 350 -1.02 7.47 -1.80
CA VAL A 350 -2.43 7.44 -1.42
C VAL A 350 -2.70 7.54 0.08
N GLY A 351 -1.66 7.65 0.90
CA GLY A 351 -1.83 7.57 2.36
C GLY A 351 -2.48 6.24 2.78
N ASP A 352 -3.42 6.33 3.71
CA ASP A 352 -4.26 5.21 4.18
C ASP A 352 -5.57 5.01 3.41
N HIS A 353 -5.75 5.68 2.26
CA HIS A 353 -6.93 5.45 1.42
C HIS A 353 -6.97 4.01 0.87
N CYS A 354 -5.80 3.49 0.51
CA CYS A 354 -5.57 2.09 0.16
C CYS A 354 -4.32 1.56 0.87
N VAL A 355 -4.32 0.28 1.21
CA VAL A 355 -3.18 -0.44 1.76
C VAL A 355 -2.80 -1.63 0.88
N GLY A 356 -1.54 -2.06 0.93
CA GLY A 356 -0.99 -3.11 0.07
C GLY A 356 -1.54 -4.52 0.34
N HIS A 357 -2.19 -4.73 1.49
CA HIS A 357 -2.80 -6.00 1.86
C HIS A 357 -4.08 -5.77 2.68
N GLY A 358 -5.13 -6.53 2.38
CA GLY A 358 -6.43 -6.40 3.05
C GLY A 358 -7.22 -5.18 2.58
N SER A 359 -7.84 -4.46 3.53
CA SER A 359 -8.67 -3.29 3.25
C SER A 359 -8.36 -2.20 4.26
N ALA A 360 -8.23 -0.96 3.78
CA ALA A 360 -8.16 0.24 4.60
C ALA A 360 -9.34 0.33 5.58
N THR A 361 -9.08 0.78 6.81
CA THR A 361 -10.10 1.19 7.78
C THR A 361 -10.51 2.62 7.49
N LEU A 362 -11.72 3.04 7.88
CA LEU A 362 -12.09 4.47 7.86
C LEU A 362 -12.41 4.91 9.29
N ASP A 363 -11.89 6.05 9.70
CA ASP A 363 -12.04 6.57 11.05
C ASP A 363 -13.24 7.51 11.15
N SER A 364 -14.40 6.91 11.44
CA SER A 364 -15.65 7.63 11.69
C SER A 364 -15.58 8.69 12.79
N ARG A 365 -14.63 8.59 13.74
CA ARG A 365 -14.48 9.59 14.82
C ARG A 365 -13.79 10.85 14.33
N SER A 366 -13.10 10.74 13.20
CA SER A 366 -12.36 11.82 12.55
C SER A 366 -12.96 12.14 11.18
N GLY A 367 -14.28 12.00 11.06
CA GLY A 367 -15.06 12.36 9.87
C GLY A 367 -14.94 11.40 8.69
N GLY A 368 -14.24 10.27 8.83
CA GLY A 368 -14.17 9.25 7.80
C GLY A 368 -15.54 8.66 7.46
N ASN A 369 -15.86 8.55 6.17
CA ASN A 369 -17.16 8.09 5.69
C ASN A 369 -17.05 7.46 4.29
N MET A 370 -18.02 6.60 3.95
CA MET A 370 -17.99 5.87 2.68
C MET A 370 -18.28 6.76 1.46
N LYS A 371 -19.10 7.80 1.60
CA LYS A 371 -19.43 8.69 0.47
C LYS A 371 -18.15 9.32 -0.07
N ASP A 372 -17.41 10.00 0.80
CA ASP A 372 -16.14 10.64 0.45
C ASP A 372 -15.11 9.60 -0.01
N TYR A 373 -15.08 8.42 0.61
CA TYR A 373 -14.21 7.34 0.18
C TYR A 373 -14.47 6.91 -1.28
N PHE A 374 -15.74 6.75 -1.67
CA PHE A 374 -16.12 6.43 -3.04
C PHE A 374 -15.72 7.56 -3.99
N GLU A 375 -16.03 8.81 -3.66
CA GLU A 375 -15.71 9.99 -4.48
C GLU A 375 -14.19 10.15 -4.68
N THR A 376 -13.40 10.03 -3.61
CA THR A 376 -11.93 10.04 -3.65
C THR A 376 -11.38 8.90 -4.50
N THR A 377 -11.97 7.70 -4.42
CA THR A 377 -11.51 6.57 -5.23
C THR A 377 -11.75 6.79 -6.72
N TYR A 378 -12.90 7.38 -7.12
CA TYR A 378 -13.13 7.76 -8.51
C TYR A 378 -12.19 8.87 -8.97
N LYS A 379 -11.95 9.87 -8.13
CA LYS A 379 -10.95 10.91 -8.40
C LYS A 379 -9.56 10.31 -8.67
N PHE A 380 -9.14 9.33 -7.89
CA PHE A 380 -7.87 8.62 -8.11
C PHE A 380 -7.86 7.79 -9.40
N LEU A 381 -8.99 7.18 -9.78
CA LEU A 381 -9.13 6.50 -11.07
C LEU A 381 -9.00 7.48 -12.24
N ASP A 382 -9.59 8.67 -12.12
CA ASP A 382 -9.55 9.72 -13.15
C ASP A 382 -8.15 10.31 -13.32
N LEU A 383 -7.36 10.40 -12.24
CA LEU A 383 -5.93 10.75 -12.32
C LEU A 383 -5.12 9.74 -13.16
N SER A 384 -5.63 8.50 -13.33
CA SER A 384 -4.96 7.43 -14.07
C SER A 384 -3.48 7.28 -13.71
N PRO A 385 -3.14 7.11 -12.40
CA PRO A 385 -1.75 7.01 -11.98
C PRO A 385 -1.08 5.79 -12.59
N HIS A 386 0.24 5.83 -12.72
CA HIS A 386 1.05 4.71 -13.19
C HIS A 386 1.47 3.77 -12.06
N VAL A 387 1.57 4.30 -10.84
CA VAL A 387 1.95 3.57 -9.62
C VAL A 387 1.14 4.13 -8.46
N ILE A 388 0.70 3.25 -7.55
CA ILE A 388 0.15 3.63 -6.25
C ILE A 388 1.15 3.27 -5.14
N ILE A 389 1.43 4.23 -4.27
CA ILE A 389 2.26 4.06 -3.07
C ILE A 389 1.35 4.18 -1.83
N PRO A 390 0.98 3.06 -1.18
CA PRO A 390 0.31 3.09 0.11
C PRO A 390 1.30 3.40 1.23
N MET A 391 0.80 3.85 2.38
CA MET A 391 1.64 3.99 3.59
C MET A 391 1.88 2.65 4.29
N HIS A 392 1.13 1.61 3.94
CA HIS A 392 1.31 0.27 4.49
C HIS A 392 1.37 -0.77 3.37
N GLY A 393 2.44 -1.57 3.36
CA GLY A 393 2.71 -2.58 2.34
C GLY A 393 3.48 -2.07 1.12
N ARG A 394 3.65 -2.94 0.12
CA ARG A 394 4.40 -2.65 -1.11
C ARG A 394 3.66 -1.69 -2.02
N ILE A 395 4.39 -1.07 -2.95
CA ILE A 395 3.82 -0.33 -4.07
C ILE A 395 2.93 -1.23 -4.94
N ASN A 396 2.03 -0.61 -5.69
CA ASN A 396 1.17 -1.29 -6.65
C ASN A 396 1.39 -0.74 -8.07
N LEU A 397 1.75 -1.65 -8.99
CA LEU A 397 1.98 -1.35 -10.41
C LEU A 397 0.72 -1.55 -11.29
N TRP A 398 -0.43 -1.84 -10.70
CA TRP A 398 -1.74 -2.02 -11.36
C TRP A 398 -2.81 -1.17 -10.66
N PRO A 399 -2.62 0.16 -10.64
CA PRO A 399 -3.37 1.03 -9.76
C PRO A 399 -4.87 1.05 -10.05
N LYS A 400 -5.31 1.02 -11.31
CA LYS A 400 -6.74 0.97 -11.63
C LYS A 400 -7.35 -0.35 -11.18
N HIS A 401 -6.65 -1.46 -11.36
CA HIS A 401 -7.07 -2.75 -10.83
C HIS A 401 -7.22 -2.71 -9.29
N MET A 402 -6.25 -2.16 -8.57
CA MET A 402 -6.31 -2.01 -7.10
C MET A 402 -7.52 -1.17 -6.67
N LEU A 403 -7.66 0.04 -7.22
CA LEU A 403 -8.75 0.97 -6.87
C LEU A 403 -10.12 0.37 -7.18
N CYS A 404 -10.31 -0.26 -8.34
CA CYS A 404 -11.55 -0.97 -8.68
C CYS A 404 -11.82 -2.14 -7.73
N GLY A 405 -10.77 -2.87 -7.32
CA GLY A 405 -10.88 -3.92 -6.31
C GLY A 405 -11.42 -3.41 -4.97
N TYR A 406 -10.95 -2.24 -4.53
CA TYR A 406 -11.45 -1.57 -3.33
C TYR A 406 -12.92 -1.15 -3.47
N LEU A 407 -13.28 -0.49 -4.57
CA LEU A 407 -14.68 -0.12 -4.87
C LEU A 407 -15.61 -1.32 -4.82
N ARG A 408 -15.21 -2.41 -5.48
CA ARG A 408 -15.98 -3.67 -5.49
C ARG A 408 -16.13 -4.24 -4.09
N ASN A 409 -15.05 -4.31 -3.30
CA ASN A 409 -15.11 -4.82 -1.94
C ASN A 409 -16.13 -4.03 -1.09
N ARG A 410 -16.08 -2.70 -1.16
CA ARG A 410 -17.04 -1.83 -0.45
C ARG A 410 -18.48 -2.06 -0.90
N ARG A 411 -18.73 -2.16 -2.21
CA ARG A 411 -20.10 -2.42 -2.72
C ARG A 411 -20.62 -3.79 -2.38
N SER A 412 -19.77 -4.83 -2.45
CA SER A 412 -20.13 -6.18 -2.04
C SER A 412 -20.50 -6.22 -0.54
N ARG A 413 -19.75 -5.48 0.28
CA ARG A 413 -20.08 -5.29 1.70
C ARG A 413 -21.44 -4.62 1.90
N GLU A 414 -21.72 -3.54 1.16
CA GLU A 414 -23.03 -2.86 1.21
C GLU A 414 -24.17 -3.77 0.79
N ALA A 415 -24.00 -4.54 -0.29
CA ALA A 415 -25.00 -5.50 -0.74
C ALA A 415 -25.28 -6.57 0.33
N SER A 416 -24.24 -7.05 1.03
CA SER A 416 -24.36 -8.04 2.10
C SER A 416 -25.09 -7.47 3.33
N ILE A 417 -24.77 -6.23 3.70
CA ILE A 417 -25.42 -5.51 4.80
C ILE A 417 -26.89 -5.23 4.46
N LEU A 418 -27.16 -4.72 3.26
CA LEU A 418 -28.52 -4.40 2.81
C LEU A 418 -29.39 -5.65 2.79
N LYS A 419 -28.89 -6.75 2.21
CA LYS A 419 -29.59 -8.05 2.22
C LYS A 419 -29.90 -8.54 3.63
N THR A 420 -28.99 -8.30 4.58
CA THR A 420 -29.20 -8.67 5.99
C THR A 420 -30.31 -7.85 6.64
N ILE A 421 -30.38 -6.56 6.32
CA ILE A 421 -31.43 -5.64 6.77
C ILE A 421 -32.79 -6.00 6.15
N GLU A 422 -32.83 -6.27 4.84
CA GLU A 422 -34.03 -6.74 4.12
C GLU A 422 -34.58 -8.05 4.70
N ASN A 423 -33.69 -8.92 5.22
CA ASN A 423 -34.06 -10.13 5.95
C ASN A 423 -34.40 -9.87 7.44
N GLY A 424 -34.81 -8.64 7.77
CA GLY A 424 -35.40 -8.26 9.05
C GLY A 424 -34.41 -7.91 10.17
N ALA A 425 -33.11 -7.74 9.90
CA ALA A 425 -32.19 -7.22 10.93
C ALA A 425 -32.45 -5.73 11.21
N GLN A 426 -32.65 -5.37 12.48
CA GLN A 426 -32.99 -4.01 12.91
C GLN A 426 -31.90 -3.37 13.79
N THR A 427 -31.02 -4.18 14.38
CA THR A 427 -29.95 -3.70 15.28
C THR A 427 -28.55 -3.90 14.71
N LEU A 428 -27.58 -3.12 15.17
CA LEU A 428 -26.17 -3.28 14.79
C LEU A 428 -25.65 -4.68 15.10
N PHE A 429 -26.02 -5.24 16.25
CA PHE A 429 -25.62 -6.59 16.64
C PHE A 429 -26.17 -7.66 15.67
N GLU A 430 -27.43 -7.57 15.28
CA GLU A 430 -28.03 -8.48 14.30
C GLU A 430 -27.37 -8.37 12.93
N VAL A 431 -27.11 -7.14 12.46
CA VAL A 431 -26.44 -6.95 11.17
C VAL A 431 -25.03 -7.52 11.19
N VAL A 432 -24.24 -7.22 12.23
CA VAL A 432 -22.87 -7.75 12.38
C VAL A 432 -22.89 -9.28 12.51
N SER A 433 -23.72 -9.84 13.38
CA SER A 433 -23.74 -11.29 13.64
C SER A 433 -24.15 -12.13 12.44
N LYS A 434 -25.02 -11.59 11.56
CA LYS A 434 -25.43 -12.23 10.31
C LYS A 434 -24.44 -11.98 9.16
N THR A 435 -23.93 -10.76 9.01
CA THR A 435 -23.00 -10.39 7.91
C THR A 435 -21.60 -10.96 8.10
N TYR A 436 -21.16 -11.13 9.36
CA TYR A 436 -19.83 -11.60 9.74
C TYR A 436 -19.91 -12.91 10.54
N SER A 437 -20.90 -13.77 10.25
CA SER A 437 -21.13 -15.03 10.97
C SER A 437 -19.91 -15.94 10.99
N ASP A 438 -19.14 -15.93 9.89
CA ASP A 438 -17.99 -16.82 9.67
C ASP A 438 -16.66 -16.18 10.11
N VAL A 439 -16.72 -14.98 10.69
CA VAL A 439 -15.55 -14.25 11.20
C VAL A 439 -15.46 -14.43 12.71
N ASP A 440 -14.23 -14.61 13.23
CA ASP A 440 -13.99 -14.66 14.68
C ASP A 440 -14.68 -13.48 15.38
N ARG A 441 -15.49 -13.80 16.40
CA ARG A 441 -16.27 -12.83 17.17
C ARG A 441 -15.40 -11.75 17.80
N LYS A 442 -14.11 -11.95 18.03
CA LYS A 442 -13.18 -10.88 18.46
C LYS A 442 -13.15 -9.70 17.48
N LEU A 443 -13.29 -9.98 16.18
CA LEU A 443 -13.26 -8.98 15.12
C LEU A 443 -14.62 -8.31 14.88
N TRP A 444 -15.68 -8.73 15.59
CA TRP A 444 -16.99 -8.11 15.45
C TRP A 444 -17.03 -6.66 15.96
N ILE A 445 -16.15 -6.28 16.90
CA ILE A 445 -16.04 -4.89 17.35
C ILE A 445 -15.55 -3.99 16.20
N PRO A 446 -14.39 -4.24 15.57
CA PRO A 446 -13.98 -3.55 14.34
C PRO A 446 -15.04 -3.59 13.24
N ALA A 447 -15.65 -4.75 13.00
CA ALA A 447 -16.70 -4.90 11.99
C ALA A 447 -17.90 -3.99 12.26
N SER A 448 -18.26 -3.77 13.52
CA SER A 448 -19.38 -2.90 13.90
C SER A 448 -19.19 -1.45 13.46
N PHE A 449 -17.96 -0.92 13.51
CA PHE A 449 -17.66 0.42 13.00
C PHE A 449 -17.78 0.46 11.47
N ASN A 450 -17.29 -0.58 10.78
CA ASN A 450 -17.41 -0.68 9.33
C ASN A 450 -18.88 -0.79 8.87
N VAL A 451 -19.71 -1.58 9.56
CA VAL A 451 -21.15 -1.68 9.27
C VAL A 451 -21.84 -0.33 9.39
N ARG A 452 -21.54 0.45 10.45
CA ARG A 452 -22.14 1.77 10.64
C ARG A 452 -21.85 2.71 9.47
N LEU A 453 -20.60 2.76 9.02
CA LEU A 453 -20.18 3.55 7.86
C LEU A 453 -20.98 3.21 6.59
N HIS A 454 -21.20 1.92 6.33
CA HIS A 454 -21.98 1.46 5.19
C HIS A 454 -23.48 1.73 5.34
N VAL A 455 -24.06 1.54 6.53
CA VAL A 455 -25.47 1.86 6.79
C VAL A 455 -25.73 3.36 6.63
N ASP A 456 -24.84 4.22 7.13
CA ASP A 456 -24.96 5.67 6.96
C ASP A 456 -24.89 6.08 5.47
N HIS A 457 -24.03 5.43 4.69
CA HIS A 457 -23.95 5.67 3.24
C HIS A 457 -25.18 5.16 2.49
N LEU A 458 -25.65 3.94 2.75
CA LEU A 458 -26.90 3.41 2.20
C LEU A 458 -28.09 4.33 2.53
N ASN A 459 -28.13 4.87 3.76
CA ASN A 459 -29.14 5.84 4.16
C ASN A 459 -29.04 7.13 3.35
N SER A 460 -27.84 7.68 3.16
CA SER A 460 -27.62 8.89 2.36
C SER A 460 -28.04 8.74 0.89
N GLN A 461 -28.04 7.50 0.39
CA GLN A 461 -28.50 7.14 -0.95
C GLN A 461 -29.99 6.75 -1.00
N HIS A 462 -30.72 6.84 0.13
CA HIS A 462 -32.10 6.38 0.26
C HIS A 462 -32.32 4.91 -0.15
N LYS A 463 -31.33 4.04 0.10
CA LYS A 463 -31.38 2.62 -0.25
C LYS A 463 -31.83 1.70 0.88
N LEU A 464 -31.94 2.19 2.11
CA LEU A 464 -32.43 1.39 3.22
C LEU A 464 -33.94 1.11 3.06
N PRO A 465 -34.44 -0.07 3.47
CA PRO A 465 -35.87 -0.38 3.45
C PRO A 465 -36.69 0.63 4.26
N LYS A 466 -37.94 0.90 3.83
CA LYS A 466 -38.81 1.91 4.47
C LYS A 466 -39.18 1.57 5.92
N ASP A 467 -39.23 0.29 6.24
CA ASP A 467 -39.54 -0.27 7.56
C ASP A 467 -38.31 -0.39 8.47
N PHE A 468 -37.11 -0.11 7.97
CA PHE A 468 -35.90 -0.08 8.78
C PHE A 468 -35.80 1.22 9.58
N SER A 469 -35.85 1.12 10.91
CA SER A 469 -35.70 2.28 11.79
C SER A 469 -34.23 2.60 12.04
N LEU A 470 -33.73 3.66 11.37
CA LEU A 470 -32.38 4.17 11.60
C LEU A 470 -32.16 4.64 13.05
N GLU A 471 -33.21 5.15 13.70
CA GLU A 471 -33.17 5.54 15.11
C GLU A 471 -32.92 4.34 16.02
N ASN A 472 -33.67 3.24 15.83
CA ASN A 472 -33.48 2.00 16.58
C ASN A 472 -32.08 1.41 16.34
N PHE A 473 -31.62 1.42 15.08
CA PHE A 473 -30.28 0.97 14.75
C PHE A 473 -29.20 1.79 15.48
N LYS A 474 -29.30 3.13 15.44
CA LYS A 474 -28.37 4.03 16.14
C LYS A 474 -28.43 3.85 17.66
N ALA A 475 -29.61 3.67 18.24
CA ALA A 475 -29.79 3.39 19.67
C ALA A 475 -29.12 2.06 20.10
N SER A 476 -29.05 1.08 19.19
CA SER A 476 -28.39 -0.21 19.44
C SER A 476 -26.86 -0.18 19.35
N CYS A 477 -26.26 0.95 18.93
CA CYS A 477 -24.82 1.12 18.83
C CYS A 477 -24.15 1.31 20.22
N GLY A 478 -22.82 1.36 20.25
CA GLY A 478 -22.06 1.68 21.46
C GLY A 478 -22.25 0.62 22.55
N VAL A 479 -22.67 1.05 23.75
CA VAL A 479 -22.78 0.18 24.94
C VAL A 479 -23.75 -1.00 24.73
N HIS A 480 -24.86 -0.78 24.01
CA HIS A 480 -25.83 -1.85 23.72
C HIS A 480 -25.22 -2.95 22.85
N PHE A 481 -24.49 -2.56 21.81
CA PHE A 481 -23.74 -3.49 20.98
C PHE A 481 -22.69 -4.26 21.80
N ILE A 482 -21.88 -3.55 22.60
CA ILE A 482 -20.82 -4.18 23.41
C ILE A 482 -21.41 -5.20 24.39
N PHE A 483 -22.54 -4.89 25.03
CA PHE A 483 -23.21 -5.83 25.93
C PHE A 483 -23.67 -7.10 25.20
N ARG A 484 -24.39 -6.96 24.08
CA ARG A 484 -24.87 -8.10 23.27
C ARG A 484 -23.71 -8.93 22.72
N TRP A 485 -22.67 -8.25 22.24
CA TRP A 485 -21.42 -8.87 21.78
C TRP A 485 -20.73 -9.66 22.89
N ALA A 486 -20.58 -9.10 24.08
CA ALA A 486 -19.94 -9.78 25.21
C ALA A 486 -20.67 -11.06 25.60
N VAL A 487 -22.02 -11.02 25.65
CA VAL A 487 -22.85 -12.20 25.88
C VAL A 487 -22.60 -13.26 24.82
N ALA A 488 -22.65 -12.90 23.54
CA ALA A 488 -22.41 -13.84 22.44
C ALA A 488 -20.98 -14.39 22.48
N TYR A 489 -19.98 -13.56 22.74
CA TYR A 489 -18.57 -13.95 22.79
C TYR A 489 -18.30 -14.97 23.91
N VAL A 490 -18.88 -14.76 25.10
CA VAL A 490 -18.79 -15.70 26.21
C VAL A 490 -19.49 -17.01 25.87
N GLN A 491 -20.67 -16.96 25.25
CA GLN A 491 -21.42 -18.16 24.84
C GLN A 491 -20.66 -19.03 23.83
N SER A 492 -19.94 -18.44 22.88
CA SER A 492 -19.11 -19.23 21.94
C SER A 492 -17.87 -19.87 22.57
N ASN A 493 -17.34 -19.27 23.63
CA ASN A 493 -16.07 -19.68 24.23
C ASN A 493 -16.23 -20.48 25.53
N SER A 494 -17.47 -20.68 25.97
CA SER A 494 -17.78 -21.47 27.16
C SER A 494 -18.13 -22.90 26.74
N SER A 495 -17.58 -23.89 27.46
CA SER A 495 -18.01 -25.28 27.28
C SER A 495 -19.53 -25.41 27.51
N PRO A 496 -20.24 -26.29 26.77
CA PRO A 496 -21.68 -26.49 26.94
C PRO A 496 -22.09 -26.76 28.40
N ALA A 497 -21.24 -27.44 29.16
CA ALA A 497 -21.43 -27.71 30.59
C ALA A 497 -21.44 -26.45 31.48
N ILE A 498 -20.63 -25.44 31.16
CA ILE A 498 -20.53 -24.19 31.93
C ILE A 498 -21.75 -23.30 31.68
N LEU A 499 -22.23 -23.27 30.44
CA LEU A 499 -23.46 -22.57 30.07
C LEU A 499 -24.71 -23.22 30.69
N ALA A 500 -24.76 -24.55 30.71
CA ALA A 500 -25.83 -25.29 31.38
C ALA A 500 -25.84 -25.04 32.90
N ALA A 501 -24.67 -25.06 33.55
CA ALA A 501 -24.55 -24.80 34.99
C ALA A 501 -24.94 -23.37 35.39
N SER A 502 -24.60 -22.38 34.57
CA SER A 502 -24.96 -20.97 34.82
C SER A 502 -26.43 -20.66 34.51
N ALA A 503 -27.04 -21.32 33.52
CA ALA A 503 -28.48 -21.26 33.28
C ALA A 503 -29.29 -21.93 34.41
N LEU A 504 -28.82 -23.07 34.93
CA LEU A 504 -29.41 -23.74 36.10
C LEU A 504 -29.28 -22.89 37.37
N ALA A 505 -28.13 -22.26 37.60
CA ALA A 505 -27.92 -21.37 38.75
C ALA A 505 -28.79 -20.09 38.67
N GLY A 506 -28.90 -19.49 37.48
CA GLY A 506 -29.79 -18.34 37.24
C GLY A 506 -31.28 -18.70 37.38
N GLY A 507 -31.68 -19.88 36.87
CA GLY A 507 -33.03 -20.41 37.04
C GLY A 507 -33.39 -20.69 38.51
N LEU A 508 -32.46 -21.26 39.28
CA LEU A 508 -32.63 -21.45 40.73
C LEU A 508 -32.69 -20.12 41.49
N ALA A 509 -31.89 -19.12 41.10
CA ALA A 509 -31.90 -17.80 41.74
C ALA A 509 -33.23 -17.06 41.51
N ILE A 510 -33.79 -17.14 40.29
CA ILE A 510 -35.10 -16.57 39.96
C ILE A 510 -36.23 -17.34 40.67
N ALA A 511 -36.15 -18.68 40.72
CA ALA A 511 -37.12 -19.50 41.44
C ALA A 511 -37.12 -19.24 42.97
N CYS A 512 -35.93 -19.06 43.57
CA CYS A 512 -35.78 -18.68 44.98
C CYS A 512 -36.25 -17.24 45.27
N ALA A 513 -36.09 -16.30 44.33
CA ALA A 513 -36.62 -14.95 44.47
C ALA A 513 -38.16 -14.93 44.40
N LEU A 514 -38.75 -15.74 43.50
CA LEU A 514 -40.20 -15.87 43.36
C LEU A 514 -40.85 -16.59 44.55
N SER A 515 -40.21 -17.61 45.12
CA SER A 515 -40.71 -18.30 46.33
C SER A 515 -40.66 -17.43 47.58
N ARG A 516 -39.64 -16.56 47.72
CA ARG A 516 -39.57 -15.57 48.81
C ARG A 516 -40.62 -14.47 48.71
N SER A 517 -41.12 -14.14 47.51
CA SER A 517 -42.20 -13.15 47.36
C SER A 517 -43.57 -13.69 47.76
N ARG A 518 -43.81 -15.01 47.61
CA ARG A 518 -45.07 -15.66 48.00
C ARG A 518 -45.21 -15.91 49.50
N GLY A 519 -44.12 -15.91 50.27
CA GLY A 519 -44.12 -16.09 51.73
C GLY A 519 -44.37 -14.82 52.55
N LYS A 520 -44.66 -13.66 51.92
CA LYS A 520 -44.98 -12.39 52.60
C LYS A 520 -46.45 -11.97 52.47
N GLN A 521 -47.32 -12.83 51.95
CA GLN A 521 -48.78 -12.68 51.98
C GLN A 521 -49.41 -13.91 52.64
N SER A 522 -49.26 -14.02 53.95
CA SER A 522 -50.13 -14.82 54.83
C SER A 522 -50.09 -14.26 56.24
#